data_AF-A0A562BFM7-F1
#
_entry.id   AF-A0A562BFM7-F1
#
_cell.length_a   1.000
_cell.length_b   1.000
_cell.length_c   1.000
_cell.angle_alpha   90.00
_cell.angle_beta   90.00
_cell.angle_gamma   90.00
#
_symmetry.space_group_name_H-M   'P 1'
#
loop_
_entity.id
_entity.type
_entity.pdbx_description
1 polymer ?
#
loop_
_entity_poly.entity_id
_entity_poly.type
_entity_poly.pdbx_seq_one_letter_code
_entity_poly.pdbx_strand_id
1 'polypeptide(L)'
;MHTNHATAAHVGTSNPLAFHRDAQAAGGGPELLAAVARQDRDTVARLLREQPDSVRFRDSRGNTALHLAIVLGCDLAIVDLLLAHRADPAVLNADGNSCMHLAFALRPPVPALPDRMMAVRWYGDGRGVGAIGASNRDGRNALQLANDADGTVAPGYENAVATAVREVLKWRDAVARMLINAVDAHDAVAVRELVTRTGWRLEAPVGVLDNLLVHSLRLRAFPVALEVIRMAVEHGTTGVLSDSGKDGMATPLALAAIEGRADVMQALLEGGADVHRVNMEGRCALHVAADGSAECVRLLLDHGAEPDVQTTYQRLTPMMLAAIKGKEDSIRALHGAGANINAADLQGRTPLMHAYLGGHPELDRLLVSLGANRDARDSLGVSAREYKQKIKEYEWETRRESEQAARHARRRQGQPPRLGRNERPDKFQQSDECAIL
;
A
#
# COMPACT_ATOMS: atom_id res chain seq x y z
N MET A 1 -35.05 -11.92 47.20
CA MET A 1 -35.09 -10.49 47.53
C MET A 1 -33.71 -9.91 47.32
N HIS A 2 -33.54 -9.06 46.30
CA HIS A 2 -32.64 -7.90 46.20
C HIS A 2 -32.58 -7.52 44.72
N THR A 3 -33.52 -6.66 44.34
CA THR A 3 -33.64 -5.95 43.07
C THR A 3 -32.77 -4.69 43.12
N ASN A 4 -32.02 -4.38 42.06
CA ASN A 4 -31.46 -3.05 41.78
C ASN A 4 -31.51 -2.86 40.26
N HIS A 5 -32.59 -2.25 39.74
CA HIS A 5 -32.73 -0.82 39.44
C HIS A 5 -31.78 -0.31 38.35
N ALA A 6 -32.26 -0.43 37.10
CA ALA A 6 -31.82 0.39 35.97
C ALA A 6 -32.27 1.84 36.19
N THR A 7 -31.31 2.75 36.08
CA THR A 7 -31.49 4.20 36.21
C THR A 7 -32.22 4.77 34.99
N ALA A 8 -33.43 5.27 35.23
CA ALA A 8 -34.12 6.21 34.35
C ALA A 8 -33.40 7.56 34.38
N ALA A 9 -33.02 8.08 33.21
CA ALA A 9 -32.60 9.47 33.05
C ALA A 9 -33.74 10.27 32.39
N HIS A 10 -33.96 11.46 32.94
CA HIS A 10 -35.15 12.29 32.80
C HIS A 10 -35.59 12.66 31.38
N VAL A 11 -36.92 12.64 31.23
CA VAL A 11 -37.70 13.32 30.19
C VAL A 11 -37.55 14.84 30.36
N GLY A 12 -36.74 15.46 29.51
CA GLY A 12 -36.81 16.89 29.23
C GLY A 12 -37.81 17.13 28.10
N THR A 13 -38.92 17.80 28.40
CA THR A 13 -39.93 18.21 27.42
C THR A 13 -39.37 19.32 26.53
N SER A 14 -38.82 18.94 25.38
CA SER A 14 -38.48 19.86 24.30
C SER A 14 -39.03 19.31 22.98
N ASN A 15 -39.89 20.11 22.36
CA ASN A 15 -40.65 19.86 21.13
C ASN A 15 -39.75 19.27 20.00
N PRO A 16 -40.04 18.09 19.41
CA PRO A 16 -39.19 17.44 18.40
C PRO A 16 -39.16 18.10 17.01
N LEU A 17 -39.82 19.25 16.82
CA LEU A 17 -40.08 19.84 15.49
C LEU A 17 -39.46 21.23 15.28
N ALA A 18 -38.34 21.54 15.95
CA ALA A 18 -37.62 22.78 15.70
C ALA A 18 -36.77 22.68 14.41
N PHE A 19 -37.42 22.88 13.26
CA PHE A 19 -36.76 23.05 11.97
C PHE A 19 -36.04 24.40 11.92
N HIS A 20 -34.70 24.40 11.98
CA HIS A 20 -33.91 25.59 11.70
C HIS A 20 -33.82 25.83 10.19
N ARG A 21 -34.06 27.10 9.83
CA ARG A 21 -34.10 27.66 8.47
C ARG A 21 -32.75 27.52 7.77
N ASP A 22 -32.65 26.53 6.87
CA ASP A 22 -31.85 26.57 5.62
C ASP A 22 -32.49 25.65 4.54
N ALA A 23 -33.82 25.47 4.61
CA ALA A 23 -34.59 24.57 3.77
C ALA A 23 -35.35 25.31 2.65
N GLN A 24 -34.64 26.04 1.79
CA GLN A 24 -35.22 26.64 0.58
C GLN A 24 -34.65 25.98 -0.68
N ALA A 25 -34.97 24.68 -0.89
CA ALA A 25 -34.93 24.01 -2.20
C ALA A 25 -35.48 22.55 -2.23
N ALA A 26 -35.96 21.97 -1.13
CA ALA A 26 -36.39 20.56 -1.12
C ALA A 26 -37.92 20.44 -1.03
N GLY A 27 -38.59 20.25 -2.18
CA GLY A 27 -40.00 19.84 -2.20
C GLY A 27 -40.19 18.50 -1.48
N GLY A 28 -41.18 18.44 -0.58
CA GLY A 28 -41.80 17.21 -0.07
C GLY A 28 -40.96 16.31 0.84
N GLY A 29 -39.67 16.56 0.99
CA GLY A 29 -38.77 15.78 1.87
C GLY A 29 -39.26 15.67 3.32
N PRO A 30 -39.47 16.79 4.04
CA PRO A 30 -40.00 16.77 5.40
C PRO A 30 -41.36 16.06 5.52
N GLU A 31 -42.22 16.21 4.51
CA GLU A 31 -43.54 15.58 4.45
C GLU A 31 -43.44 14.07 4.28
N LEU A 32 -42.49 13.60 3.46
CA LEU A 32 -42.22 12.17 3.27
C LEU A 32 -41.72 11.54 4.57
N LEU A 33 -40.76 12.18 5.24
CA LEU A 33 -40.24 11.72 6.53
C LEU A 33 -41.37 11.64 7.57
N ALA A 34 -42.24 12.65 7.62
CA ALA A 34 -43.39 12.66 8.53
C ALA A 34 -44.43 11.57 8.17
N ALA A 35 -44.65 11.28 6.88
CA ALA A 35 -45.54 10.22 6.43
C ALA A 35 -45.01 8.83 6.80
N VAL A 36 -43.70 8.59 6.63
CA VAL A 36 -43.02 7.36 7.10
C VAL A 36 -43.14 7.24 8.62
N ALA A 37 -42.92 8.33 9.36
CA ALA A 37 -43.04 8.33 10.82
C ALA A 37 -44.45 8.00 11.32
N ARG A 38 -45.48 8.37 10.56
CA ARG A 38 -46.88 8.01 10.82
C ARG A 38 -47.27 6.62 10.30
N GLN A 39 -46.35 5.92 9.64
CA GLN A 39 -46.61 4.65 8.94
C GLN A 39 -47.74 4.74 7.88
N ASP A 40 -47.92 5.92 7.29
CA ASP A 40 -48.96 6.19 6.30
C ASP A 40 -48.47 5.82 4.89
N ARG A 41 -48.71 4.56 4.52
CA ARG A 41 -48.27 3.99 3.23
C ARG A 41 -48.82 4.73 2.02
N ASP A 42 -50.08 5.18 2.05
CA ASP A 42 -50.73 5.81 0.90
C ASP A 42 -50.17 7.20 0.66
N THR A 43 -49.94 7.96 1.74
CA THR A 43 -49.27 9.26 1.64
C THR A 43 -47.82 9.10 1.18
N VAL A 44 -47.09 8.10 1.67
CA VAL A 44 -45.73 7.79 1.17
C VAL A 44 -45.75 7.49 -0.33
N ALA A 45 -46.65 6.61 -0.79
CA ALA A 45 -46.76 6.25 -2.20
C ALA A 45 -47.17 7.43 -3.10
N ARG A 46 -48.00 8.34 -2.58
CA ARG A 46 -48.37 9.57 -3.30
C ARG A 46 -47.19 10.53 -3.41
N LEU A 47 -46.51 10.81 -2.30
CA LEU A 47 -45.37 11.74 -2.25
C LEU A 47 -44.20 11.26 -3.12
N LEU A 48 -43.89 9.96 -3.11
CA LEU A 48 -42.83 9.41 -3.96
C LEU A 48 -43.15 9.49 -5.46
N ARG A 49 -44.44 9.44 -5.84
CA ARG A 49 -44.87 9.62 -7.23
C ARG A 49 -44.84 11.08 -7.68
N GLU A 50 -45.33 11.98 -6.82
CA GLU A 50 -45.42 13.41 -7.13
C GLU A 50 -44.05 14.09 -7.04
N GLN A 51 -43.20 13.64 -6.11
CA GLN A 51 -41.91 14.26 -5.80
C GLN A 51 -40.84 13.18 -5.58
N PRO A 52 -40.35 12.52 -6.65
CA PRO A 52 -39.44 11.38 -6.54
C PRO A 52 -38.11 11.71 -5.82
N ASP A 53 -37.61 12.94 -5.97
CA ASP A 53 -36.36 13.36 -5.33
C ASP A 53 -36.46 13.51 -3.80
N SER A 54 -37.69 13.56 -3.24
CA SER A 54 -37.91 13.62 -1.79
C SER A 54 -37.32 12.42 -1.04
N VAL A 55 -37.16 11.28 -1.72
CA VAL A 55 -36.55 10.05 -1.14
C VAL A 55 -35.10 10.25 -0.69
N ARG A 56 -34.40 11.22 -1.28
CA ARG A 56 -33.00 11.57 -0.97
C ARG A 56 -32.88 12.60 0.15
N PHE A 57 -33.99 13.16 0.60
CA PHE A 57 -34.01 14.15 1.66
C PHE A 57 -33.42 13.58 2.96
N ARG A 58 -32.73 14.45 3.71
CA ARG A 58 -32.03 14.10 4.94
C ARG A 58 -32.51 14.99 6.07
N ASP A 59 -32.81 14.40 7.21
CA ASP A 59 -33.10 15.16 8.43
C ASP A 59 -31.82 15.79 9.02
N SER A 60 -31.97 16.49 10.15
CA SER A 60 -30.84 17.13 10.86
C SER A 60 -29.81 16.14 11.42
N ARG A 61 -30.13 14.85 11.50
CA ARG A 61 -29.21 13.75 11.86
C ARG A 61 -28.72 12.99 10.63
N GLY A 62 -29.00 13.49 9.43
CA GLY A 62 -28.61 12.84 8.18
C GLY A 62 -29.39 11.57 7.84
N ASN A 63 -30.47 11.25 8.55
CA ASN A 63 -31.31 10.09 8.26
C ASN A 63 -32.15 10.35 7.01
N THR A 64 -32.27 9.33 6.16
CA THR A 64 -33.23 9.32 5.04
C THR A 64 -34.55 8.69 5.49
N ALA A 65 -35.58 8.77 4.63
CA ALA A 65 -36.83 8.07 4.84
C ALA A 65 -36.64 6.54 5.10
N LEU A 66 -35.64 5.92 4.45
CA LEU A 66 -35.33 4.51 4.64
C LEU A 66 -34.72 4.22 6.03
N HIS A 67 -33.87 5.10 6.55
CA HIS A 67 -33.36 4.97 7.93
C HIS A 67 -34.50 4.99 8.94
N LEU A 68 -35.43 5.95 8.79
CA LEU A 68 -36.59 6.07 9.68
C LEU A 68 -37.51 4.84 9.58
N ALA A 69 -37.76 4.35 8.36
CA ALA A 69 -38.59 3.16 8.17
C ALA A 69 -38.05 1.92 8.92
N ILE A 70 -36.73 1.76 8.98
CA ILE A 70 -36.08 0.65 9.69
C ILE A 70 -36.17 0.86 11.21
N VAL A 71 -35.77 2.03 11.70
CA VAL A 71 -35.69 2.32 13.15
C VAL A 71 -37.09 2.32 13.80
N LEU A 72 -38.10 2.78 13.07
CA LEU A 72 -39.48 2.82 13.55
C LEU A 72 -40.22 1.49 13.36
N GLY A 73 -39.57 0.46 12.79
CA GLY A 73 -40.19 -0.84 12.54
C GLY A 73 -41.41 -0.75 11.62
N CYS A 74 -41.32 0.06 10.55
CA CYS A 74 -42.41 0.23 9.59
C CYS A 74 -42.72 -1.08 8.85
N ASP A 75 -43.94 -1.17 8.31
CA ASP A 75 -44.35 -2.24 7.40
C ASP A 75 -43.37 -2.35 6.21
N LEU A 76 -43.02 -3.58 5.84
CA LEU A 76 -42.08 -3.87 4.75
C LEU A 76 -42.54 -3.30 3.41
N ALA A 77 -43.84 -3.06 3.21
CA ALA A 77 -44.37 -2.40 2.01
C ALA A 77 -43.94 -0.94 1.89
N ILE A 78 -43.75 -0.22 3.02
CA ILE A 78 -43.19 1.14 2.99
C ILE A 78 -41.72 1.07 2.57
N VAL A 79 -40.98 0.09 3.11
CA VAL A 79 -39.58 -0.15 2.72
C VAL A 79 -39.49 -0.48 1.23
N ASP A 80 -40.35 -1.35 0.71
CA ASP A 80 -40.41 -1.69 -0.71
C ASP A 80 -40.69 -0.48 -1.59
N LEU A 81 -41.63 0.38 -1.18
CA LEU A 81 -41.94 1.62 -1.91
C LEU A 81 -40.71 2.55 -1.97
N LEU A 82 -40.01 2.72 -0.86
CA LEU A 82 -38.80 3.54 -0.79
C LEU A 82 -37.71 2.97 -1.69
N LEU A 83 -37.43 1.66 -1.60
CA LEU A 83 -36.43 0.99 -2.41
C LEU A 83 -36.79 1.03 -3.91
N ALA A 84 -38.06 0.85 -4.27
CA ALA A 84 -38.56 0.97 -5.64
C ALA A 84 -38.35 2.37 -6.23
N HIS A 85 -38.38 3.41 -5.39
CA HIS A 85 -38.09 4.79 -5.78
C HIS A 85 -36.60 5.17 -5.56
N ARG A 86 -35.70 4.18 -5.55
CA ARG A 86 -34.24 4.37 -5.47
C ARG A 86 -33.76 5.03 -4.17
N ALA A 87 -34.41 4.73 -3.05
CA ALA A 87 -33.80 4.96 -1.75
C ALA A 87 -32.48 4.18 -1.67
N ASP A 88 -31.38 4.88 -1.37
CA ASP A 88 -30.04 4.29 -1.32
C ASP A 88 -29.73 3.74 0.07
N PRO A 89 -29.50 2.42 0.22
CA PRO A 89 -29.14 1.83 1.51
C PRO A 89 -27.72 2.18 1.98
N ALA A 90 -26.85 2.71 1.11
CA ALA A 90 -25.46 3.04 1.43
C ALA A 90 -25.29 4.33 2.24
N VAL A 91 -26.30 5.21 2.20
CA VAL A 91 -26.22 6.55 2.83
C VAL A 91 -25.95 6.41 4.32
N LEU A 92 -24.95 7.12 4.83
CA LEU A 92 -24.57 7.10 6.25
C LEU A 92 -25.24 8.24 6.99
N ASN A 93 -25.92 7.97 8.10
CA ASN A 93 -26.43 9.02 8.99
C ASN A 93 -25.32 9.65 9.86
N ALA A 94 -25.68 10.57 10.76
CA ALA A 94 -24.74 11.26 11.63
C ALA A 94 -23.95 10.31 12.55
N ASP A 95 -24.47 9.13 12.87
CA ASP A 95 -23.77 8.11 13.68
C ASP A 95 -22.84 7.22 12.85
N GLY A 96 -22.74 7.49 11.54
CA GLY A 96 -21.99 6.67 10.60
C GLY A 96 -22.69 5.35 10.25
N ASN A 97 -23.96 5.19 10.62
CA ASN A 97 -24.74 3.99 10.30
C ASN A 97 -25.36 4.12 8.91
N SER A 98 -25.18 3.09 8.09
CA SER A 98 -26.01 2.88 6.90
C SER A 98 -27.32 2.18 7.24
N CYS A 99 -28.25 2.11 6.30
CA CYS A 99 -29.49 1.33 6.47
C CYS A 99 -29.21 -0.14 6.79
N MET A 100 -28.13 -0.73 6.25
CA MET A 100 -27.74 -2.10 6.58
C MET A 100 -27.19 -2.24 8.00
N HIS A 101 -26.49 -1.23 8.54
CA HIS A 101 -26.07 -1.25 9.95
C HIS A 101 -27.30 -1.32 10.86
N LEU A 102 -28.29 -0.47 10.59
CA LEU A 102 -29.53 -0.41 11.36
C LEU A 102 -30.33 -1.72 11.23
N ALA A 103 -30.44 -2.26 10.02
CA ALA A 103 -31.16 -3.50 9.78
C ALA A 103 -30.55 -4.68 10.55
N PHE A 104 -29.24 -4.90 10.44
CA PHE A 104 -28.57 -6.00 11.16
C PHE A 104 -28.51 -5.80 12.68
N ALA A 105 -28.59 -4.55 13.16
CA ALA A 105 -28.63 -4.25 14.59
C ALA A 105 -29.99 -4.56 15.25
N LEU A 106 -31.07 -4.79 14.50
CA LEU A 106 -32.40 -5.02 15.07
C LEU A 106 -32.44 -6.28 15.94
N ARG A 107 -33.10 -6.16 17.10
CA ARG A 107 -33.42 -7.27 18.01
C ARG A 107 -34.90 -7.11 18.43
N PRO A 108 -35.81 -8.03 18.06
CA PRO A 108 -35.55 -9.30 17.36
C PRO A 108 -35.10 -9.14 15.89
N PRO A 109 -34.37 -10.12 15.32
CA PRO A 109 -33.91 -10.10 13.93
C PRO A 109 -35.04 -10.02 12.89
N VAL A 110 -34.83 -9.22 11.83
CA VAL A 110 -35.77 -9.06 10.69
C VAL A 110 -35.03 -9.31 9.36
N PRO A 111 -34.75 -10.57 8.98
CA PRO A 111 -33.90 -10.90 7.82
C PRO A 111 -34.44 -10.39 6.48
N ALA A 112 -35.77 -10.20 6.39
CA ALA A 112 -36.39 -9.63 5.20
C ALA A 112 -35.90 -8.21 4.87
N LEU A 113 -35.44 -7.43 5.85
CA LEU A 113 -34.92 -6.07 5.61
C LEU A 113 -33.57 -6.09 4.86
N PRO A 114 -32.52 -6.77 5.37
CA PRO A 114 -31.29 -6.99 4.61
C PRO A 114 -31.53 -7.61 3.23
N ASP A 115 -32.39 -8.64 3.13
CA ASP A 115 -32.67 -9.32 1.86
C ASP A 115 -33.26 -8.37 0.81
N ARG A 116 -34.22 -7.52 1.20
CA ARG A 116 -34.82 -6.51 0.30
C ARG A 116 -33.82 -5.44 -0.13
N MET A 117 -32.99 -4.96 0.80
CA MET A 117 -31.96 -3.97 0.47
C MET A 117 -30.90 -4.58 -0.47
N MET A 118 -30.52 -5.84 -0.27
CA MET A 118 -29.58 -6.55 -1.15
C MET A 118 -30.17 -6.90 -2.52
N ALA A 119 -31.49 -7.01 -2.64
CA ALA A 119 -32.18 -7.30 -3.90
C ALA A 119 -32.23 -6.12 -4.88
N VAL A 120 -32.05 -4.88 -4.39
CA VAL A 120 -31.98 -3.70 -5.26
C VAL A 120 -30.55 -3.38 -5.66
N ARG A 121 -30.39 -2.64 -6.76
CA ARG A 121 -29.10 -2.08 -7.13
C ARG A 121 -28.82 -0.85 -6.28
N TRP A 122 -27.67 -0.85 -5.61
CA TRP A 122 -27.26 0.26 -4.77
C TRP A 122 -26.70 1.37 -5.65
N TYR A 123 -27.45 2.48 -5.72
CA TYR A 123 -27.09 3.68 -6.47
C TYR A 123 -26.85 4.81 -5.47
N GLY A 124 -25.63 5.35 -5.42
CA GLY A 124 -25.24 6.28 -4.36
C GLY A 124 -23.99 7.06 -4.67
N ASP A 125 -23.33 7.54 -3.60
CA ASP A 125 -22.02 8.21 -3.58
C ASP A 125 -20.87 7.42 -4.25
N GLY A 126 -21.14 6.19 -4.66
CA GLY A 126 -20.23 5.29 -5.37
C GLY A 126 -19.81 4.08 -4.57
N ARG A 127 -20.11 4.02 -3.26
CA ARG A 127 -19.72 2.89 -2.39
C ARG A 127 -20.50 1.62 -2.70
N GLY A 128 -21.79 1.78 -3.02
CA GLY A 128 -22.69 0.65 -3.26
C GLY A 128 -22.62 -0.36 -2.11
N VAL A 129 -22.57 -1.65 -2.46
CA VAL A 129 -22.48 -2.77 -1.49
C VAL A 129 -21.24 -2.69 -0.59
N GLY A 130 -20.19 -1.95 -1.00
CA GLY A 130 -19.01 -1.68 -0.17
C GLY A 130 -19.30 -1.01 1.18
N ALA A 131 -20.42 -0.27 1.29
CA ALA A 131 -20.84 0.37 2.55
C ALA A 131 -21.19 -0.62 3.66
N ILE A 132 -21.40 -1.91 3.35
CA ILE A 132 -21.58 -2.98 4.35
C ILE A 132 -20.30 -3.22 5.17
N GLY A 133 -19.13 -3.04 4.54
CA GLY A 133 -17.82 -3.23 5.18
C GLY A 133 -17.28 -1.98 5.90
N ALA A 134 -17.92 -0.82 5.71
CA ALA A 134 -17.54 0.40 6.40
C ALA A 134 -17.91 0.32 7.89
N SER A 135 -17.06 0.84 8.77
CA SER A 135 -17.37 0.95 10.20
C SER A 135 -18.20 2.19 10.48
N ASN A 136 -19.17 2.07 11.39
CA ASN A 136 -19.85 3.20 11.99
C ASN A 136 -18.98 3.92 13.04
N ARG A 137 -19.51 4.93 13.74
CA ARG A 137 -18.77 5.66 14.79
C ARG A 137 -18.36 4.81 15.99
N ASP A 138 -19.02 3.67 16.23
CA ASP A 138 -18.61 2.70 17.25
C ASP A 138 -17.48 1.78 16.77
N GLY A 139 -16.99 1.95 15.54
CA GLY A 139 -15.97 1.10 14.93
C GLY A 139 -16.51 -0.23 14.38
N ARG A 140 -17.83 -0.45 14.40
CA ARG A 140 -18.46 -1.71 13.97
C ARG A 140 -19.03 -1.61 12.57
N ASN A 141 -18.79 -2.62 11.74
CA ASN A 141 -19.44 -2.73 10.43
C ASN A 141 -20.80 -3.44 10.52
N ALA A 142 -21.57 -3.40 9.44
CA ALA A 142 -22.94 -3.93 9.42
C ALA A 142 -23.00 -5.44 9.72
N LEU A 143 -22.01 -6.23 9.26
CA LEU A 143 -21.96 -7.66 9.52
C LEU A 143 -21.61 -7.98 10.97
N GLN A 144 -20.77 -7.17 11.62
CA GLN A 144 -20.48 -7.31 13.05
C GLN A 144 -21.72 -7.01 13.91
N LEU A 145 -22.58 -6.09 13.48
CA LEU A 145 -23.85 -5.80 14.17
C LEU A 145 -24.88 -6.94 14.04
N ALA A 146 -24.73 -7.81 13.04
CA ALA A 146 -25.56 -9.00 12.88
C ALA A 146 -25.28 -10.07 13.95
N ASN A 147 -24.16 -9.96 14.67
CA ASN A 147 -23.77 -10.93 15.70
C ASN A 147 -24.40 -10.59 17.06
N ASP A 148 -24.69 -11.62 17.85
CA ASP A 148 -25.08 -11.48 19.25
C ASP A 148 -23.86 -11.24 20.14
N ALA A 149 -24.11 -11.05 21.45
CA ALA A 149 -23.07 -10.69 22.42
C ALA A 149 -21.96 -11.74 22.55
N ASP A 150 -22.21 -12.99 22.16
CA ASP A 150 -21.24 -14.08 22.12
C ASP A 150 -20.40 -14.11 20.83
N GLY A 151 -20.67 -13.20 19.89
CA GLY A 151 -19.97 -13.09 18.61
C GLY A 151 -20.50 -14.03 17.51
N THR A 152 -21.51 -14.85 17.81
CA THR A 152 -22.17 -15.69 16.80
C THR A 152 -23.21 -14.88 16.02
N VAL A 153 -23.49 -15.25 14.77
CA VAL A 153 -24.54 -14.58 13.98
C VAL A 153 -25.89 -14.82 14.64
N ALA A 154 -26.65 -13.75 14.87
CA ALA A 154 -27.95 -13.84 15.54
C ALA A 154 -28.91 -14.77 14.76
N PRO A 155 -29.69 -15.64 15.44
CA PRO A 155 -30.59 -16.57 14.79
C PRO A 155 -31.57 -15.89 13.83
N GLY A 156 -31.60 -16.35 12.58
CA GLY A 156 -32.41 -15.79 11.49
C GLY A 156 -31.63 -14.91 10.52
N TYR A 157 -30.45 -14.39 10.88
CA TYR A 157 -29.62 -13.59 9.97
C TYR A 157 -28.60 -14.40 9.16
N GLU A 158 -28.46 -15.70 9.37
CA GLU A 158 -27.41 -16.54 8.78
C GLU A 158 -27.39 -16.45 7.26
N ASN A 159 -28.56 -16.56 6.62
CA ASN A 159 -28.68 -16.48 5.16
C ASN A 159 -28.44 -15.06 4.61
N ALA A 160 -28.94 -14.05 5.31
CA ALA A 160 -28.76 -12.64 4.95
C ALA A 160 -27.27 -12.23 5.04
N VAL A 161 -26.58 -12.63 6.11
CA VAL A 161 -25.13 -12.44 6.28
C VAL A 161 -24.35 -13.17 5.19
N ALA A 162 -24.67 -14.46 4.94
CA ALA A 162 -23.98 -15.23 3.89
C ALA A 162 -24.14 -14.60 2.50
N THR A 163 -25.31 -14.07 2.19
CA THR A 163 -25.58 -13.36 0.92
C THR A 163 -24.81 -12.04 0.86
N ALA A 164 -24.86 -11.25 1.93
CA ALA A 164 -24.14 -9.98 2.01
C ALA A 164 -22.62 -10.18 1.85
N VAL A 165 -22.01 -11.16 2.53
CA VAL A 165 -20.58 -11.49 2.39
C VAL A 165 -20.24 -11.82 0.94
N ARG A 166 -21.04 -12.65 0.28
CA ARG A 166 -20.81 -13.06 -1.11
C ARG A 166 -20.82 -11.86 -2.06
N GLU A 167 -21.78 -10.96 -1.92
CA GLU A 167 -21.91 -9.78 -2.77
C GLU A 167 -20.82 -8.73 -2.48
N VAL A 168 -20.42 -8.56 -1.22
CA VAL A 168 -19.27 -7.71 -0.84
C VAL A 168 -17.98 -8.23 -1.49
N LEU A 169 -17.76 -9.55 -1.50
CA LEU A 169 -16.57 -10.13 -2.15
C LEU A 169 -16.57 -9.89 -3.66
N LYS A 170 -17.70 -10.10 -4.35
CA LYS A 170 -17.84 -9.81 -5.78
C LYS A 170 -17.60 -8.33 -6.09
N TRP A 171 -18.15 -7.44 -5.27
CA TRP A 171 -17.95 -6.00 -5.40
C TRP A 171 -16.47 -5.64 -5.24
N ARG A 172 -15.82 -6.17 -4.20
CA ARG A 172 -14.40 -5.94 -3.92
C ARG A 172 -13.53 -6.38 -5.10
N ASP A 173 -13.78 -7.58 -5.62
CA ASP A 173 -13.01 -8.13 -6.75
C ASP A 173 -13.29 -7.36 -8.06
N ALA A 174 -14.44 -6.72 -8.20
CA ALA A 174 -14.73 -5.81 -9.31
C ALA A 174 -13.98 -4.48 -9.20
N VAL A 175 -14.02 -3.83 -8.02
CA VAL A 175 -13.31 -2.57 -7.78
C VAL A 175 -11.80 -2.77 -7.88
N ALA A 176 -11.27 -3.86 -7.33
CA ALA A 176 -9.86 -4.23 -7.43
C ALA A 176 -9.38 -4.34 -8.88
N ARG A 177 -10.16 -5.01 -9.76
CA ARG A 177 -9.85 -5.07 -11.20
C ARG A 177 -9.90 -3.71 -11.88
N MET A 178 -10.85 -2.85 -11.51
CA MET A 178 -10.90 -1.49 -12.07
C MET A 178 -9.68 -0.66 -11.65
N LEU A 179 -9.25 -0.79 -10.39
CA LEU A 179 -8.04 -0.14 -9.89
C LEU A 179 -6.79 -0.67 -10.61
N ILE A 180 -6.65 -1.99 -10.76
CA ILE A 180 -5.53 -2.59 -11.52
C ILE A 180 -5.51 -2.03 -12.94
N ASN A 181 -6.64 -2.04 -13.66
CA ASN A 181 -6.70 -1.51 -15.02
C ASN A 181 -6.33 -0.01 -15.09
N ALA A 182 -6.70 0.78 -14.09
CA ALA A 182 -6.33 2.19 -14.01
C ALA A 182 -4.83 2.38 -13.72
N VAL A 183 -4.23 1.51 -12.89
CA VAL A 183 -2.78 1.47 -12.66
C VAL A 183 -2.04 1.10 -13.95
N ASP A 184 -2.49 0.06 -14.66
CA ASP A 184 -1.94 -0.38 -15.95
C ASP A 184 -2.01 0.73 -17.02
N ALA A 185 -3.04 1.57 -16.95
CA ALA A 185 -3.21 2.74 -17.81
C ALA A 185 -2.42 3.98 -17.33
N HIS A 186 -1.73 3.89 -16.19
CA HIS A 186 -1.05 5.01 -15.52
C HIS A 186 -1.99 6.21 -15.19
N ASP A 187 -3.29 5.94 -15.01
CA ASP A 187 -4.31 6.98 -14.80
C ASP A 187 -4.54 7.26 -13.30
N ALA A 188 -3.76 8.21 -12.79
CA ALA A 188 -3.84 8.65 -11.39
C ALA A 188 -5.20 9.27 -11.04
N VAL A 189 -5.87 9.94 -11.99
CA VAL A 189 -7.16 10.60 -11.77
C VAL A 189 -8.25 9.55 -11.61
N ALA A 190 -8.28 8.54 -12.49
CA ALA A 190 -9.19 7.42 -12.37
C ALA A 190 -8.97 6.65 -11.06
N VAL A 191 -7.72 6.45 -10.63
CA VAL A 191 -7.42 5.81 -9.34
C VAL A 191 -7.98 6.64 -8.17
N ARG A 192 -7.72 7.95 -8.11
CA ARG A 192 -8.29 8.81 -7.06
C ARG A 192 -9.80 8.76 -7.06
N GLU A 193 -10.43 8.88 -8.23
CA GLU A 193 -11.87 8.83 -8.37
C GLU A 193 -12.44 7.50 -7.85
N LEU A 194 -11.85 6.37 -8.27
CA LEU A 194 -12.29 5.05 -7.84
C LEU A 194 -12.12 4.86 -6.34
N VAL A 195 -10.97 5.19 -5.77
CA VAL A 195 -10.72 5.09 -4.33
C VAL A 195 -11.72 5.94 -3.54
N THR A 196 -11.91 7.20 -3.95
CA THR A 196 -12.79 8.15 -3.26
C THR A 196 -14.25 7.72 -3.34
N ARG A 197 -14.73 7.36 -4.53
CA ARG A 197 -16.13 6.99 -4.76
C ARG A 197 -16.48 5.67 -4.09
N THR A 198 -15.60 4.68 -4.18
CA THR A 198 -15.87 3.34 -3.64
C THR A 198 -15.59 3.24 -2.14
N GLY A 199 -14.86 4.21 -1.58
CA GLY A 199 -14.35 4.13 -0.21
C GLY A 199 -13.30 3.03 -0.06
N TRP A 200 -12.56 2.73 -1.13
CA TRP A 200 -11.52 1.70 -1.09
C TRP A 200 -10.45 2.07 -0.07
N ARG A 201 -10.12 1.14 0.81
CA ARG A 201 -9.07 1.32 1.81
C ARG A 201 -7.72 1.14 1.14
N LEU A 202 -6.80 2.09 1.30
CA LEU A 202 -5.49 2.01 0.66
C LEU A 202 -4.65 0.82 1.14
N GLU A 203 -4.91 0.33 2.36
CA GLU A 203 -4.28 -0.89 2.88
C GLU A 203 -4.90 -2.18 2.32
N ALA A 204 -6.07 -2.08 1.67
CA ALA A 204 -6.72 -3.25 1.10
C ALA A 204 -5.98 -3.75 -0.14
N PRO A 205 -5.82 -5.06 -0.29
CA PRO A 205 -5.10 -5.64 -1.41
C PRO A 205 -5.92 -5.50 -2.70
N VAL A 206 -5.27 -5.03 -3.77
CA VAL A 206 -5.87 -4.98 -5.11
C VAL A 206 -5.61 -6.26 -5.89
N GLY A 207 -4.60 -7.04 -5.51
CA GLY A 207 -4.28 -8.34 -6.09
C GLY A 207 -4.01 -9.39 -5.02
N VAL A 208 -3.33 -10.47 -5.39
CA VAL A 208 -3.00 -11.57 -4.46
C VAL A 208 -2.03 -11.10 -3.37
N LEU A 209 -1.03 -10.29 -3.74
CA LEU A 209 0.10 -9.96 -2.88
C LEU A 209 0.25 -8.47 -2.55
N ASP A 210 -0.30 -7.58 -3.39
CA ASP A 210 0.03 -6.15 -3.33
C ASP A 210 -1.13 -5.29 -2.82
N ASN A 211 -0.81 -4.30 -1.98
CA ASN A 211 -1.63 -3.10 -1.82
C ASN A 211 -1.46 -2.19 -3.07
N LEU A 212 -2.32 -1.19 -3.20
CA LEU A 212 -2.36 -0.34 -4.38
C LEU A 212 -1.04 0.41 -4.64
N LEU A 213 -0.34 0.84 -3.58
CA LEU A 213 0.93 1.56 -3.67
C LEU A 213 2.05 0.67 -4.19
N VAL A 214 2.25 -0.49 -3.57
CA VAL A 214 3.28 -1.47 -3.97
C VAL A 214 3.03 -1.95 -5.39
N HIS A 215 1.78 -2.22 -5.75
CA HIS A 215 1.40 -2.61 -7.11
C HIS A 215 1.79 -1.53 -8.13
N SER A 216 1.45 -0.27 -7.84
CA SER A 216 1.79 0.87 -8.70
C SER A 216 3.30 1.04 -8.88
N LEU A 217 4.09 0.85 -7.82
CA LEU A 217 5.55 0.94 -7.88
C LEU A 217 6.17 -0.20 -8.71
N ARG A 218 5.70 -1.44 -8.53
CA ARG A 218 6.18 -2.61 -9.29
C ARG A 218 5.93 -2.48 -10.79
N LEU A 219 4.78 -1.92 -11.17
CA LEU A 219 4.44 -1.67 -12.57
C LEU A 219 5.02 -0.34 -13.11
N ARG A 220 5.83 0.37 -12.32
CA ARG A 220 6.41 1.67 -12.70
C ARG A 220 5.36 2.72 -13.04
N ALA A 221 4.16 2.59 -12.46
CA ALA A 221 3.08 3.56 -12.55
C ALA A 221 3.29 4.70 -11.55
N PHE A 222 4.41 5.42 -11.71
CA PHE A 222 4.84 6.44 -10.75
C PHE A 222 3.86 7.61 -10.55
N PRO A 223 3.15 8.12 -11.58
CA PRO A 223 2.11 9.12 -11.36
C PRO A 223 1.00 8.61 -10.41
N VAL A 224 0.62 7.34 -10.57
CA VAL A 224 -0.36 6.69 -9.69
C VAL A 224 0.21 6.50 -8.30
N ALA A 225 1.46 6.04 -8.17
CA ALA A 225 2.11 5.88 -6.87
C ALA A 225 2.16 7.20 -6.07
N LEU A 226 2.56 8.30 -6.72
CA LEU A 226 2.57 9.65 -6.12
C LEU A 226 1.16 10.06 -5.67
N GLU A 227 0.14 9.74 -6.46
CA GLU A 227 -1.24 10.04 -6.12
C GLU A 227 -1.74 9.22 -4.93
N VAL A 228 -1.37 7.95 -4.86
CA VAL A 228 -1.67 7.09 -3.71
C VAL A 228 -0.98 7.58 -2.45
N ILE A 229 0.28 8.03 -2.54
CA ILE A 229 1.02 8.64 -1.42
C ILE A 229 0.29 9.90 -0.94
N ARG A 230 -0.12 10.77 -1.86
CA ARG A 230 -0.88 11.99 -1.56
C ARG A 230 -2.18 11.66 -0.83
N MET A 231 -2.97 10.73 -1.35
CA MET A 231 -4.22 10.29 -0.71
C MET A 231 -3.98 9.70 0.68
N ALA A 232 -2.90 8.93 0.88
CA ALA A 232 -2.58 8.36 2.18
C ALA A 232 -2.29 9.44 3.23
N VAL A 233 -1.59 10.50 2.85
CA VAL A 233 -1.33 11.65 3.72
C VAL A 233 -2.62 12.44 3.99
N GLU A 234 -3.42 12.71 2.96
CA GLU A 234 -4.71 13.41 3.08
C GLU A 234 -5.68 12.69 4.04
N HIS A 235 -5.71 11.35 3.99
CA HIS A 235 -6.59 10.53 4.82
C HIS A 235 -5.98 10.10 6.16
N GLY A 236 -4.71 10.44 6.43
CA GLY A 236 -4.00 10.01 7.64
C GLY A 236 -3.71 8.51 7.71
N THR A 237 -3.77 7.79 6.58
CA THR A 237 -3.49 6.35 6.47
C THR A 237 -2.02 6.10 6.10
N THR A 238 -1.08 6.77 6.77
CA THR A 238 0.35 6.75 6.43
C THR A 238 1.02 5.39 6.67
N GLY A 239 0.38 4.49 7.43
CA GLY A 239 0.85 3.11 7.63
C GLY A 239 1.09 2.36 6.32
N VAL A 240 0.31 2.65 5.26
CA VAL A 240 0.48 2.02 3.94
C VAL A 240 1.80 2.39 3.27
N LEU A 241 2.41 3.54 3.61
CA LEU A 241 3.64 4.01 2.99
C LEU A 241 4.87 3.18 3.40
N SER A 242 4.76 2.43 4.50
CA SER A 242 5.80 1.53 5.00
C SER A 242 5.46 0.05 4.77
N ASP A 243 4.26 -0.24 4.28
CA ASP A 243 3.77 -1.61 4.11
C ASP A 243 4.37 -2.24 2.86
N SER A 244 5.15 -3.31 3.06
CA SER A 244 5.79 -4.11 2.03
C SER A 244 4.84 -5.05 1.27
N GLY A 245 3.53 -4.95 1.52
CA GLY A 245 2.55 -5.89 0.98
C GLY A 245 2.67 -7.27 1.64
N LYS A 246 1.89 -8.24 1.14
CA LYS A 246 1.78 -9.57 1.77
C LYS A 246 3.00 -10.46 1.56
N ASP A 247 3.76 -10.26 0.48
CA ASP A 247 4.99 -11.02 0.25
C ASP A 247 6.17 -10.50 1.07
N GLY A 248 6.08 -9.29 1.63
CA GLY A 248 7.12 -8.64 2.42
C GLY A 248 8.48 -8.49 1.73
N MET A 249 8.54 -8.66 0.41
CA MET A 249 9.80 -8.73 -0.33
C MET A 249 10.44 -7.35 -0.51
N ALA A 250 9.63 -6.30 -0.65
CA ALA A 250 10.15 -4.95 -0.82
C ALA A 250 9.21 -3.90 -0.22
N THR A 251 9.79 -2.95 0.52
CA THR A 251 9.07 -1.78 1.01
C THR A 251 8.85 -0.78 -0.12
N PRO A 252 7.84 0.13 -0.03
CA PRO A 252 7.66 1.18 -1.02
C PRO A 252 8.94 2.02 -1.25
N LEU A 253 9.65 2.36 -0.17
CA LEU A 253 10.94 3.06 -0.26
C LEU A 253 12.01 2.25 -0.99
N ALA A 254 12.10 0.94 -0.72
CA ALA A 254 13.05 0.08 -1.42
C ALA A 254 12.73 -0.02 -2.92
N LEU A 255 11.46 -0.17 -3.31
CA LEU A 255 11.05 -0.20 -4.72
C LEU A 255 11.38 1.12 -5.43
N ALA A 256 11.09 2.26 -4.81
CA ALA A 256 11.44 3.56 -5.37
C ALA A 256 12.97 3.75 -5.51
N ALA A 257 13.76 3.20 -4.56
CA ALA A 257 15.23 3.19 -4.64
C ALA A 257 15.77 2.30 -5.76
N ILE A 258 15.19 1.10 -5.99
CA ILE A 258 15.57 0.21 -7.11
C ILE A 258 15.39 0.93 -8.44
N GLU A 259 14.27 1.63 -8.59
CA GLU A 259 13.94 2.36 -9.81
C GLU A 259 14.66 3.72 -9.91
N GLY A 260 15.45 4.10 -8.90
CA GLY A 260 16.17 5.38 -8.87
C GLY A 260 15.27 6.61 -8.82
N ARG A 261 14.03 6.46 -8.36
CA ARG A 261 13.01 7.51 -8.34
C ARG A 261 13.08 8.34 -7.06
N ALA A 262 14.04 9.26 -7.03
CA ALA A 262 14.25 10.18 -5.91
C ALA A 262 13.00 11.02 -5.60
N ASP A 263 12.23 11.42 -6.62
CA ASP A 263 10.97 12.15 -6.48
C ASP A 263 9.91 11.35 -5.70
N VAL A 264 9.77 10.06 -6.00
CA VAL A 264 8.84 9.16 -5.30
C VAL A 264 9.34 8.87 -3.88
N MET A 265 10.65 8.66 -3.71
CA MET A 265 11.24 8.49 -2.38
C MET A 265 11.02 9.72 -1.50
N GLN A 266 11.20 10.92 -2.05
CA GLN A 266 10.99 12.16 -1.33
C GLN A 266 9.53 12.25 -0.86
N ALA A 267 8.56 11.98 -1.74
CA ALA A 267 7.15 11.98 -1.37
C ALA A 267 6.82 10.93 -0.29
N LEU A 268 7.42 9.73 -0.35
CA LEU A 268 7.26 8.70 0.67
C LEU A 268 7.82 9.16 2.04
N LEU A 269 9.04 9.72 2.06
CA LEU A 269 9.70 10.18 3.28
C LEU A 269 8.97 11.37 3.91
N GLU A 270 8.57 12.35 3.11
CA GLU A 270 7.76 13.49 3.55
C GLU A 270 6.36 13.05 4.05
N GLY A 271 5.82 11.97 3.47
CA GLY A 271 4.58 11.34 3.93
C GLY A 271 4.71 10.52 5.22
N GLY A 272 5.92 10.37 5.76
CA GLY A 272 6.17 9.64 7.01
C GLY A 272 6.44 8.14 6.83
N ALA A 273 6.92 7.71 5.66
CA ALA A 273 7.41 6.34 5.49
C ALA A 273 8.60 6.07 6.42
N ASP A 274 8.61 4.88 7.03
CA ASP A 274 9.66 4.43 7.93
C ASP A 274 10.95 4.12 7.16
N VAL A 275 11.93 5.01 7.29
CA VAL A 275 13.24 4.92 6.63
C VAL A 275 14.05 3.68 7.05
N HIS A 276 13.78 3.15 8.24
CA HIS A 276 14.47 1.98 8.80
C HIS A 276 13.74 0.66 8.54
N ARG A 277 12.58 0.70 7.88
CA ARG A 277 11.81 -0.52 7.57
C ARG A 277 12.66 -1.48 6.75
N VAL A 278 12.76 -2.71 7.24
CA VAL A 278 13.42 -3.82 6.54
C VAL A 278 12.40 -4.71 5.85
N ASN A 279 12.80 -5.28 4.70
CA ASN A 279 12.06 -6.35 4.02
C ASN A 279 12.32 -7.72 4.69
N MET A 280 11.71 -8.79 4.16
CA MET A 280 11.93 -10.16 4.65
C MET A 280 13.39 -10.64 4.56
N GLU A 281 14.21 -10.04 3.70
CA GLU A 281 15.64 -10.33 3.60
C GLU A 281 16.48 -9.57 4.65
N GLY A 282 15.85 -8.75 5.48
CA GLY A 282 16.55 -7.90 6.44
C GLY A 282 17.28 -6.72 5.80
N ARG A 283 16.86 -6.30 4.61
CA ARG A 283 17.41 -5.13 3.90
C ARG A 283 16.46 -3.94 4.04
N CYS A 284 16.97 -2.81 4.50
CA CYS A 284 16.29 -1.52 4.40
C CYS A 284 16.55 -0.81 3.05
N ALA A 285 15.84 0.28 2.79
CA ALA A 285 15.98 1.06 1.55
C ALA A 285 17.41 1.56 1.30
N LEU A 286 18.21 1.87 2.34
CA LEU A 286 19.58 2.35 2.17
C LEU A 286 20.51 1.27 1.59
N HIS A 287 20.33 0.00 1.97
CA HIS A 287 21.07 -1.13 1.37
C HIS A 287 20.78 -1.27 -0.12
N VAL A 288 19.56 -0.94 -0.54
CA VAL A 288 19.11 -1.06 -1.93
C VAL A 288 19.58 0.15 -2.74
N ALA A 289 19.45 1.36 -2.19
CA ALA A 289 19.92 2.59 -2.81
C ALA A 289 21.45 2.57 -3.05
N ALA A 290 22.23 2.01 -2.12
CA ALA A 290 23.69 1.96 -2.22
C ALA A 290 24.20 1.14 -3.44
N ASP A 291 23.43 0.14 -3.89
CA ASP A 291 23.69 -0.64 -5.10
C ASP A 291 23.36 0.16 -6.38
N GLY A 292 22.46 1.15 -6.30
CA GLY A 292 21.90 1.84 -7.46
C GLY A 292 22.30 3.31 -7.59
N SER A 293 21.69 4.17 -6.76
CA SER A 293 21.64 5.63 -6.94
C SER A 293 22.19 6.37 -5.73
N ALA A 294 23.29 7.11 -5.95
CA ALA A 294 23.89 7.98 -4.94
C ALA A 294 22.98 9.17 -4.54
N GLU A 295 22.04 9.55 -5.39
CA GLU A 295 21.01 10.54 -5.04
C GLU A 295 20.03 9.96 -4.01
N CYS A 296 19.53 8.74 -4.24
CA CYS A 296 18.67 8.05 -3.29
C CYS A 296 19.38 7.79 -1.95
N VAL A 297 20.69 7.48 -1.99
CA VAL A 297 21.52 7.35 -0.79
C VAL A 297 21.53 8.65 0.01
N ARG A 298 21.84 9.79 -0.65
CA ARG A 298 21.85 11.10 0.00
C ARG A 298 20.50 11.44 0.62
N LEU A 299 19.42 11.25 -0.14
CA LEU A 299 18.07 11.52 0.33
C LEU A 299 17.70 10.69 1.59
N LEU A 300 18.03 9.39 1.62
CA LEU A 300 17.78 8.56 2.78
C LEU A 300 18.59 9.01 4.01
N LEU A 301 19.86 9.36 3.82
CA LEU A 301 20.74 9.85 4.88
C LEU A 301 20.25 11.20 5.44
N ASP A 302 19.81 12.11 4.57
CA ASP A 302 19.24 13.41 4.94
C ASP A 302 17.95 13.24 5.78
N HIS A 303 17.22 12.14 5.58
CA HIS A 303 16.05 11.76 6.36
C HIS A 303 16.36 10.80 7.53
N GLY A 304 17.62 10.73 7.96
CA GLY A 304 18.01 10.06 9.20
C GLY A 304 18.28 8.56 9.08
N ALA A 305 18.47 8.02 7.87
CA ALA A 305 18.90 6.63 7.71
C ALA A 305 20.26 6.40 8.39
N GLU A 306 20.39 5.27 9.10
CA GLU A 306 21.64 4.88 9.74
C GLU A 306 22.67 4.42 8.70
N PRO A 307 23.84 5.10 8.56
CA PRO A 307 24.79 4.83 7.47
C PRO A 307 25.46 3.45 7.55
N ASP A 308 25.60 2.90 8.75
CA ASP A 308 26.24 1.60 9.04
C ASP A 308 25.23 0.49 9.38
N VAL A 309 23.95 0.69 9.02
CA VAL A 309 22.93 -0.36 9.15
C VAL A 309 23.42 -1.67 8.51
N GLN A 310 23.15 -2.80 9.16
CA GLN A 310 23.64 -4.10 8.72
C GLN A 310 22.50 -4.98 8.23
N THR A 311 22.72 -5.71 7.13
CA THR A 311 21.77 -6.76 6.70
C THR A 311 21.72 -7.88 7.73
N THR A 312 20.55 -8.49 7.92
CA THR A 312 20.34 -9.53 8.93
C THR A 312 21.25 -10.75 8.77
N TYR A 313 21.43 -11.24 7.54
CA TYR A 313 22.07 -12.55 7.32
C TYR A 313 23.59 -12.50 7.16
N GLN A 314 24.12 -11.44 6.57
CA GLN A 314 25.54 -11.34 6.25
C GLN A 314 26.24 -10.19 6.99
N ARG A 315 25.46 -9.32 7.66
CA ARG A 315 25.94 -8.08 8.27
C ARG A 315 26.63 -7.14 7.27
N LEU A 316 26.16 -7.15 6.02
CA LEU A 316 26.66 -6.22 5.02
C LEU A 316 26.16 -4.82 5.33
N THR A 317 27.05 -3.83 5.28
CA THR A 317 26.66 -2.40 5.33
C THR A 317 26.32 -1.89 3.93
N PRO A 318 25.56 -0.79 3.81
CA PRO A 318 25.36 -0.11 2.53
C PRO A 318 26.67 0.17 1.78
N MET A 319 27.75 0.53 2.50
CA MET A 319 29.05 0.80 1.88
C MET A 319 29.69 -0.45 1.27
N MET A 320 29.53 -1.61 1.91
CA MET A 320 29.99 -2.87 1.31
C MET A 320 29.23 -3.19 0.03
N LEU A 321 27.90 -2.98 0.01
CA LEU A 321 27.10 -3.18 -1.19
C LEU A 321 27.49 -2.22 -2.33
N ALA A 322 27.72 -0.93 -2.01
CA ALA A 322 28.22 0.04 -2.98
C ALA A 322 29.61 -0.35 -3.53
N ALA A 323 30.49 -0.91 -2.69
CA ALA A 323 31.80 -1.39 -3.08
C ALA A 323 31.73 -2.63 -4.00
N ILE A 324 30.88 -3.61 -3.68
CA ILE A 324 30.60 -4.79 -4.51
C ILE A 324 30.16 -4.37 -5.93
N LYS A 325 29.51 -3.21 -6.05
CA LYS A 325 28.86 -2.75 -7.28
C LYS A 325 29.59 -1.60 -7.97
N GLY A 326 30.74 -1.19 -7.47
CA GLY A 326 31.56 -0.16 -8.11
C GLY A 326 31.00 1.26 -7.97
N LYS A 327 30.10 1.51 -7.01
CA LYS A 327 29.37 2.79 -6.91
C LYS A 327 30.17 3.84 -6.15
N GLU A 328 31.13 4.47 -6.81
CA GLU A 328 32.00 5.51 -6.23
C GLU A 328 31.22 6.63 -5.53
N ASP A 329 30.18 7.17 -6.17
CA ASP A 329 29.41 8.28 -5.61
C ASP A 329 28.62 7.88 -4.36
N SER A 330 28.09 6.65 -4.33
CA SER A 330 27.43 6.10 -3.13
C SER A 330 28.42 5.91 -1.98
N ILE A 331 29.63 5.42 -2.28
CA ILE A 331 30.71 5.30 -1.28
C ILE A 331 31.06 6.67 -0.69
N ARG A 332 31.22 7.70 -1.55
CA ARG A 332 31.50 9.07 -1.10
C ARG A 332 30.37 9.64 -0.26
N ALA A 333 29.12 9.45 -0.66
CA ALA A 333 27.95 9.90 0.10
C ALA A 333 27.88 9.25 1.48
N LEU A 334 28.03 7.92 1.55
CA LEU A 334 28.02 7.17 2.81
C LEU A 334 29.17 7.60 3.73
N HIS A 335 30.39 7.71 3.20
CA HIS A 335 31.55 8.19 3.97
C HIS A 335 31.34 9.62 4.47
N GLY A 336 30.79 10.51 3.63
CA GLY A 336 30.45 11.88 4.02
C GLY A 336 29.43 11.96 5.15
N ALA A 337 28.53 10.97 5.26
CA ALA A 337 27.58 10.83 6.36
C ALA A 337 28.13 10.07 7.58
N GLY A 338 29.44 9.77 7.61
CA GLY A 338 30.09 9.15 8.75
C GLY A 338 30.08 7.62 8.79
N ALA A 339 29.71 6.95 7.69
CA ALA A 339 29.80 5.50 7.58
C ALA A 339 31.24 5.00 7.83
N ASN A 340 31.37 3.89 8.56
CA ASN A 340 32.66 3.29 8.86
C ASN A 340 33.26 2.60 7.62
N ILE A 341 34.27 3.23 7.02
CA ILE A 341 35.04 2.71 5.86
C ILE A 341 35.70 1.35 6.11
N ASN A 342 35.86 0.96 7.37
CA ASN A 342 36.47 -0.29 7.83
C ASN A 342 35.47 -1.21 8.54
N ALA A 343 34.16 -1.01 8.37
CA ALA A 343 33.16 -1.95 8.85
C ALA A 343 33.46 -3.37 8.33
N ALA A 344 33.08 -4.38 9.10
CA ALA A 344 33.35 -5.78 8.77
C ALA A 344 32.06 -6.61 8.81
N ASP A 345 31.89 -7.47 7.81
CA ASP A 345 30.79 -8.43 7.73
C ASP A 345 31.02 -9.65 8.65
N LEU A 346 30.15 -10.67 8.58
CA LEU A 346 30.32 -11.89 9.40
C LEU A 346 31.60 -12.68 9.11
N GLN A 347 32.19 -12.51 7.94
CA GLN A 347 33.46 -13.13 7.54
C GLN A 347 34.65 -12.19 7.80
N GLY A 348 34.45 -11.06 8.49
CA GLY A 348 35.51 -10.08 8.71
C GLY A 348 35.88 -9.28 7.46
N ARG A 349 35.09 -9.36 6.38
CA ARG A 349 35.41 -8.68 5.11
C ARG A 349 35.00 -7.22 5.17
N THR A 350 35.90 -6.35 4.72
CA THR A 350 35.71 -4.90 4.69
C THR A 350 35.19 -4.40 3.33
N PRO A 351 34.67 -3.16 3.22
CA PRO A 351 34.32 -2.56 1.92
C PRO A 351 35.44 -2.67 0.87
N LEU A 352 36.71 -2.52 1.27
CA LEU A 352 37.84 -2.66 0.35
C LEU A 352 38.00 -4.10 -0.18
N MET A 353 37.81 -5.11 0.66
CA MET A 353 37.80 -6.52 0.21
C MET A 353 36.62 -6.79 -0.72
N HIS A 354 35.46 -6.24 -0.39
CA HIS A 354 34.25 -6.34 -1.20
C HIS A 354 34.37 -5.65 -2.56
N ALA A 355 35.10 -4.53 -2.67
CA ALA A 355 35.44 -3.91 -3.96
C ALA A 355 36.24 -4.86 -4.86
N TYR A 356 37.24 -5.56 -4.29
CA TYR A 356 38.00 -6.55 -5.04
C TYR A 356 37.13 -7.75 -5.45
N LEU A 357 36.36 -8.30 -4.51
CA LEU A 357 35.43 -9.42 -4.78
C LEU A 357 34.39 -9.07 -5.85
N GLY A 358 33.92 -7.82 -5.88
CA GLY A 358 33.02 -7.30 -6.89
C GLY A 358 33.67 -7.01 -8.25
N GLY A 359 34.99 -7.19 -8.39
CA GLY A 359 35.70 -6.91 -9.64
C GLY A 359 35.95 -5.43 -9.90
N HIS A 360 36.01 -4.61 -8.84
CA HIS A 360 36.21 -3.16 -8.90
C HIS A 360 37.56 -2.70 -8.31
N PRO A 361 38.71 -3.18 -8.82
CA PRO A 361 40.02 -2.82 -8.31
C PRO A 361 40.36 -1.33 -8.46
N GLU A 362 39.66 -0.59 -9.33
CA GLU A 362 39.75 0.85 -9.47
C GLU A 362 39.37 1.61 -8.19
N LEU A 363 38.45 1.06 -7.38
CA LEU A 363 38.02 1.64 -6.10
C LEU A 363 39.11 1.63 -5.04
N ASP A 364 40.19 0.87 -5.22
CA ASP A 364 41.33 0.81 -4.30
C ASP A 364 41.86 2.21 -3.94
N ARG A 365 42.05 3.06 -4.94
CA ARG A 365 42.57 4.41 -4.72
C ARG A 365 41.59 5.26 -3.92
N LEU A 366 40.30 5.18 -4.26
CA LEU A 366 39.25 5.91 -3.57
C LEU A 366 39.15 5.46 -2.11
N LEU A 367 38.89 4.18 -1.86
CA LEU A 367 38.68 3.63 -0.53
C LEU A 367 39.90 3.84 0.37
N VAL A 368 41.12 3.64 -0.14
CA VAL A 368 42.35 3.90 0.64
C VAL A 368 42.52 5.39 0.95
N SER A 369 42.18 6.28 0.01
CA SER A 369 42.22 7.73 0.27
C SER A 369 41.19 8.17 1.32
N LEU A 370 40.10 7.41 1.48
CA LEU A 370 39.09 7.59 2.52
C LEU A 370 39.44 6.87 3.84
N GLY A 371 40.63 6.26 3.94
CA GLY A 371 41.09 5.63 5.18
C GLY A 371 40.82 4.13 5.31
N ALA A 372 40.52 3.42 4.21
CA ALA A 372 40.39 1.96 4.23
C ALA A 372 41.72 1.28 4.61
N ASN A 373 41.66 0.35 5.56
CA ASN A 373 42.80 -0.42 6.04
C ASN A 373 43.13 -1.58 5.10
N ARG A 374 44.26 -1.48 4.39
CA ARG A 374 44.75 -2.51 3.46
C ARG A 374 45.21 -3.79 4.15
N ASP A 375 45.35 -3.75 5.48
CA ASP A 375 45.91 -4.81 6.32
C ASP A 375 44.86 -5.46 7.21
N ALA A 376 43.61 -5.00 7.13
CA ALA A 376 42.47 -5.72 7.67
C ALA A 376 42.48 -7.14 7.10
N ARG A 377 42.17 -8.13 7.94
CA ARG A 377 42.12 -9.55 7.59
C ARG A 377 40.72 -10.09 7.78
N ASP A 378 40.29 -10.92 6.84
CA ASP A 378 39.06 -11.67 6.95
C ASP A 378 39.22 -12.86 7.94
N SER A 379 38.16 -13.67 8.08
CA SER A 379 38.14 -14.85 8.94
C SER A 379 39.09 -15.97 8.48
N LEU A 380 39.54 -15.95 7.22
CA LEU A 380 40.54 -16.85 6.67
C LEU A 380 41.96 -16.32 6.84
N GLY A 381 42.11 -15.13 7.44
CA GLY A 381 43.38 -14.45 7.61
C GLY A 381 43.89 -13.78 6.33
N VAL A 382 43.10 -13.71 5.26
CA VAL A 382 43.48 -13.05 4.01
C VAL A 382 43.35 -11.53 4.17
N SER A 383 44.41 -10.78 3.88
CA SER A 383 44.38 -9.32 3.99
C SER A 383 43.80 -8.64 2.73
N ALA A 384 43.28 -7.42 2.87
CA ALA A 384 42.73 -6.69 1.70
C ALA A 384 43.78 -6.50 0.59
N ARG A 385 45.05 -6.26 0.92
CA ARG A 385 46.14 -6.23 -0.07
C ARG A 385 46.36 -7.57 -0.79
N GLU A 386 46.11 -8.71 -0.12
CA GLU A 386 46.25 -10.04 -0.70
C GLU A 386 45.10 -10.34 -1.68
N TYR A 387 43.88 -9.86 -1.42
CA TYR A 387 42.78 -9.88 -2.38
C TYR A 387 43.16 -9.22 -3.71
N LYS A 388 43.75 -8.01 -3.65
CA LYS A 388 44.25 -7.30 -4.83
C LYS A 388 45.28 -8.11 -5.63
N GLN A 389 46.17 -8.80 -4.93
CA GLN A 389 47.24 -9.57 -5.55
C GLN A 389 46.70 -10.81 -6.26
N LYS A 390 45.79 -11.55 -5.60
CA LYS A 390 45.12 -12.72 -6.19
C LYS A 390 44.37 -12.38 -7.48
N ILE A 391 43.68 -11.24 -7.52
CA ILE A 391 42.96 -10.80 -8.73
C ILE A 391 43.93 -10.50 -9.88
N LYS A 392 45.04 -9.82 -9.60
CA LYS A 392 46.07 -9.55 -10.63
C LYS A 392 46.69 -10.82 -11.19
N GLU A 393 46.93 -11.80 -10.32
CA GLU A 393 47.45 -13.12 -10.71
C GLU A 393 46.44 -13.84 -11.62
N TYR A 394 45.17 -13.89 -11.21
CA TYR A 394 44.10 -14.46 -12.01
C TYR A 394 43.96 -13.77 -13.39
N GLU A 395 43.88 -12.44 -13.43
CA GLU A 395 43.81 -11.67 -14.69
C GLU A 395 45.01 -11.92 -15.62
N TRP A 396 46.22 -12.05 -15.04
CA TRP A 396 47.43 -12.35 -15.80
C TRP A 396 47.38 -13.77 -16.38
N GLU A 397 46.97 -14.77 -15.59
CA GLU A 397 46.83 -16.15 -16.04
C GLU A 397 45.81 -16.28 -17.16
N THR A 398 44.61 -15.71 -17.00
CA THR A 398 43.57 -15.72 -18.02
C THR A 398 44.04 -15.06 -19.32
N ARG A 399 44.74 -13.91 -19.23
CA ARG A 399 45.30 -13.24 -20.41
C ARG A 399 46.30 -14.14 -21.12
N ARG A 400 47.22 -14.75 -20.37
CA ARG A 400 48.24 -15.66 -20.91
C ARG A 400 47.61 -16.84 -21.65
N GLU A 401 46.56 -17.42 -21.08
CA GLU A 401 45.82 -18.54 -21.70
C GLU A 401 45.08 -18.10 -22.97
N SER A 402 44.41 -16.94 -22.95
CA SER A 402 43.72 -16.39 -24.12
C SER A 402 44.69 -16.10 -25.27
N GLU A 403 45.87 -15.56 -24.98
CA GLU A 403 46.92 -15.30 -25.97
C GLU A 403 47.50 -16.59 -26.55
N GLN A 404 47.68 -17.63 -25.72
CA GLN A 404 48.10 -18.94 -26.18
C GLN A 404 47.04 -19.57 -27.10
N ALA A 405 45.77 -19.55 -26.71
CA ALA A 405 44.66 -20.03 -27.51
C ALA A 405 44.55 -19.28 -28.85
N ALA A 406 44.68 -17.96 -28.85
CA ALA A 406 44.69 -17.14 -30.07
C ALA A 406 45.87 -17.47 -30.99
N ARG A 407 47.07 -17.71 -30.43
CA ARG A 407 48.24 -18.17 -31.20
C ARG A 407 48.01 -19.55 -31.82
N HIS A 408 47.40 -20.48 -31.09
CA HIS A 408 47.04 -21.80 -31.61
C HIS A 408 45.98 -21.73 -32.72
N ALA A 409 44.96 -20.88 -32.57
CA ALA A 409 43.93 -20.65 -33.59
C ALA A 409 44.50 -20.05 -34.88
N ARG A 410 45.39 -19.04 -34.78
CA ARG A 410 46.06 -18.43 -35.95
C ARG A 410 46.92 -19.44 -36.71
N ARG A 411 47.63 -20.32 -35.99
CA ARG A 411 48.40 -21.42 -36.60
C ARG A 411 47.51 -22.42 -37.35
N ARG A 412 46.28 -22.69 -36.86
CA ARG A 412 45.31 -23.57 -37.52
C ARG A 412 44.66 -22.96 -38.77
N GLN A 413 44.51 -21.63 -38.82
CA GLN A 413 43.89 -20.91 -39.95
C GLN A 413 44.89 -20.44 -41.02
N GLY A 414 46.17 -20.75 -40.91
CA GLY A 414 47.18 -20.40 -41.93
C GLY A 414 47.44 -18.90 -42.12
N GLN A 415 47.05 -18.04 -41.17
CA GLN A 415 47.28 -16.60 -41.26
C GLN A 415 48.66 -16.21 -40.69
N PRO A 416 49.48 -15.41 -41.39
CA PRO A 416 50.74 -14.89 -40.86
C PRO A 416 50.48 -13.87 -39.74
N PRO A 417 51.42 -13.71 -38.77
CA PRO A 417 51.24 -12.78 -37.66
C PRO A 417 51.18 -11.34 -38.16
N ARG A 418 50.09 -10.61 -37.86
CA ARG A 418 50.04 -9.16 -38.07
C ARG A 418 50.93 -8.46 -37.03
N LEU A 419 51.95 -7.77 -37.50
CA LEU A 419 52.73 -6.81 -36.73
C LEU A 419 51.92 -5.53 -36.53
N GLY A 420 51.63 -5.22 -35.27
CA GLY A 420 51.41 -3.89 -34.71
C GLY A 420 50.36 -2.98 -35.36
N ARG A 421 49.22 -2.80 -34.66
CA ARG A 421 48.65 -1.47 -34.37
C ARG A 421 47.70 -1.58 -33.19
N ASN A 422 47.81 -0.61 -32.29
CA ASN A 422 46.98 -0.45 -31.09
C ASN A 422 45.49 -0.42 -31.47
N GLU A 423 44.80 -1.54 -31.31
CA GLU A 423 43.35 -1.57 -31.19
C GLU A 423 43.03 -1.82 -29.72
N ARG A 424 42.53 -0.77 -29.04
CA ARG A 424 41.89 -0.93 -27.74
C ARG A 424 40.65 -1.77 -27.98
N PRO A 425 40.45 -2.92 -27.30
CA PRO A 425 39.16 -3.58 -27.35
C PRO A 425 38.14 -2.73 -26.61
N ASP A 426 37.02 -2.49 -27.27
CA ASP A 426 35.83 -1.85 -26.72
C ASP A 426 35.34 -2.55 -25.46
N LYS A 427 34.71 -1.75 -24.60
CA LYS A 427 34.05 -2.12 -23.34
C LYS A 427 33.21 -3.38 -23.54
N PHE A 428 33.55 -4.47 -22.83
CA PHE A 428 32.70 -5.64 -22.76
C PHE A 428 31.65 -5.49 -21.65
N GLN A 429 30.42 -5.79 -22.05
CA GLN A 429 29.20 -5.72 -21.29
C GLN A 429 29.22 -6.66 -20.08
N GLN A 430 28.61 -6.19 -19.00
CA GLN A 430 28.15 -6.98 -17.88
C GLN A 430 27.25 -8.13 -18.36
N SER A 431 27.75 -9.34 -18.29
CA SER A 431 26.96 -10.56 -18.07
C SER A 431 27.94 -11.69 -17.92
N ASP A 432 28.29 -11.99 -16.68
CA ASP A 432 28.31 -13.35 -16.16
C ASP A 432 28.60 -13.22 -14.67
N GLU A 433 27.62 -13.67 -13.88
CA GLU A 433 27.71 -13.80 -12.44
C GLU A 433 29.02 -14.53 -12.11
N CYS A 434 29.95 -13.83 -11.45
CA CYS A 434 31.04 -14.47 -10.74
C CYS A 434 30.42 -15.27 -9.59
N ALA A 435 29.96 -16.48 -9.90
CA ALA A 435 29.75 -17.54 -8.93
C ALA A 435 31.13 -17.95 -8.40
N ILE A 436 31.60 -17.20 -7.41
CA ILE A 436 32.68 -17.63 -6.53
C ILE A 436 32.10 -17.57 -5.12
N LEU A 437 31.48 -18.68 -4.72
CA LEU A 437 31.08 -18.97 -3.34
C LEU A 437 32.30 -19.42 -2.53
#